data_AF-A0A9D4AMM9-F1
#
_entry.id   AF-A0A9D4AMM9-F1
#
_cell.length_a   1.000
_cell.length_b   1.000
_cell.length_c   1.000
_cell.angle_alpha   90.00
_cell.angle_beta   90.00
_cell.angle_gamma   90.00
#
_symmetry.space_group_name_H-M   'P 1'
#
loop_
_entity.id
_entity.type
_entity.pdbx_description
1 polymer ?
#
loop_
_entity_poly.entity_id
_entity_poly.type
_entity_poly.pdbx_seq_one_letter_code
_entity_poly.pdbx_strand_id
1 'polypeptide(L)'
;MEVDEALLPPLRELGVPEAAARRALALTGNVSAEAAAQLYFGGLETQIAAQVGHAAVGLYQLIQEKSTGREMICQWDEYGAKKVVVQGSNTAHLMDLQALALSLELPTYLVQDAGRTQVPTGSYTVLAIIGEEEIVNQVTGKLRLLN
;
A
#
# COMPACT_ATOMS: atom_id res chain seq x y z
N MET A 1 9.53 -11.60 28.54
CA MET A 1 10.25 -12.74 27.95
C MET A 1 11.51 -12.17 27.36
N GLU A 2 12.67 -12.69 27.74
CA GLU A 2 13.97 -12.21 27.27
C GLU A 2 14.13 -12.59 25.79
N VAL A 3 14.69 -11.69 24.98
CA VAL A 3 14.93 -11.94 23.55
C VAL A 3 16.25 -12.69 23.41
N ASP A 4 16.28 -13.74 22.60
CA ASP A 4 17.54 -14.41 22.27
C ASP A 4 18.36 -13.54 21.29
N GLU A 5 19.41 -12.90 21.81
CA GLU A 5 20.30 -12.02 21.06
C GLU A 5 21.00 -12.75 19.89
N ALA A 6 21.15 -14.08 19.96
CA ALA A 6 21.74 -14.87 18.88
C ALA A 6 20.89 -14.88 17.60
N LEU A 7 19.58 -14.59 17.72
CA LEU A 7 18.63 -14.59 16.59
C LEU A 7 18.51 -13.22 15.89
N LEU A 8 19.14 -12.17 16.42
CA LEU A 8 19.06 -10.82 15.84
C LEU A 8 19.93 -10.61 14.58
N PRO A 9 21.16 -11.13 14.47
CA PRO A 9 21.99 -10.89 13.29
C PRO A 9 21.33 -11.33 11.97
N PRO A 10 20.71 -12.53 11.87
CA PRO A 10 20.01 -12.93 10.64
C PRO A 10 18.85 -11.98 10.26
N LEU A 11 18.11 -11.48 11.25
CA LEU A 11 17.01 -10.52 11.01
C LEU A 11 17.54 -9.17 10.50
N ARG A 12 18.70 -8.73 11.00
CA ARG A 12 19.36 -7.50 10.52
C ARG A 12 19.86 -7.65 9.09
N GLU A 13 20.39 -8.81 8.72
CA GLU A 13 20.80 -9.12 7.34
C GLU A 13 19.59 -9.10 6.38
N LEU A 14 18.42 -9.50 6.86
CA LEU A 14 17.15 -9.40 6.13
C LEU A 14 16.56 -7.96 6.12
N GLY A 15 17.23 -6.99 6.73
CA GLY A 15 16.78 -5.59 6.78
C GLY A 15 15.65 -5.32 7.78
N VAL A 16 15.35 -6.25 8.68
CA VAL A 16 14.32 -6.05 9.72
C VAL A 16 14.85 -5.05 10.76
N PRO A 17 14.14 -3.94 11.03
CA PRO A 17 14.56 -2.98 12.05
C PRO A 17 14.66 -3.63 13.43
N GLU A 18 15.69 -3.30 14.21
CA GLU A 18 15.98 -4.02 15.47
C GLU A 18 14.80 -4.01 16.46
N ALA A 19 14.09 -2.88 16.60
CA ALA A 19 12.91 -2.80 17.44
C ALA A 19 11.79 -3.77 16.99
N ALA A 20 11.60 -3.90 15.68
CA ALA A 20 10.63 -4.83 15.11
C ALA A 20 11.11 -6.29 15.23
N ALA A 21 12.40 -6.54 15.03
CA ALA A 21 13.03 -7.85 15.19
C ALA A 21 12.85 -8.39 16.62
N ARG A 22 13.17 -7.57 17.63
CA ARG A 22 12.98 -7.90 19.06
C ARG A 22 11.51 -8.17 19.40
N ARG A 23 10.59 -7.37 18.86
CA ARG A 23 9.15 -7.58 19.04
C ARG A 23 8.69 -8.89 18.39
N ALA A 24 9.13 -9.18 17.17
CA ALA A 24 8.76 -10.39 16.45
C ALA A 24 9.28 -11.65 17.17
N LEU A 25 10.54 -11.64 17.62
CA LEU A 25 11.11 -12.74 18.43
C LEU A 25 10.35 -12.96 19.73
N ALA A 26 9.97 -11.88 20.43
CA ALA A 26 9.14 -11.99 21.63
C ALA A 26 7.74 -12.56 21.34
N LEU A 27 7.16 -12.32 20.15
CA LEU A 27 5.85 -12.87 19.77
C LEU A 27 5.93 -14.32 19.29
N THR A 28 7.04 -14.71 18.66
CA THR A 28 7.26 -16.09 18.23
C THR A 28 7.81 -16.99 19.33
N GLY A 29 8.16 -16.44 20.50
CA GLY A 29 8.74 -17.20 21.60
C GLY A 29 10.20 -17.58 21.38
N ASN A 30 10.95 -16.76 20.62
CA ASN A 30 12.34 -17.02 20.22
C ASN A 30 12.52 -18.38 19.51
N VAL A 31 11.50 -18.86 18.79
CA VAL A 31 11.55 -20.17 18.12
C VAL A 31 12.64 -20.21 17.04
N SER A 32 12.69 -19.19 16.18
CA SER A 32 13.77 -19.01 15.21
C SER A 32 13.76 -17.59 14.61
N ALA A 33 14.84 -17.21 13.94
CA ALA A 33 14.90 -15.96 13.18
C ALA A 33 13.96 -15.99 11.96
N GLU A 34 13.80 -17.14 11.30
CA GLU A 34 12.90 -17.31 10.16
C GLU A 34 11.43 -17.10 10.55
N ALA A 35 11.00 -17.68 11.69
CA ALA A 35 9.64 -17.48 12.19
C ALA A 35 9.36 -16.01 12.52
N ALA A 36 10.33 -15.31 13.12
CA ALA A 36 10.21 -13.88 13.40
C ALA A 36 10.19 -13.03 12.12
N ALA A 37 11.00 -13.37 11.11
CA ALA A 37 10.98 -12.72 9.80
C ALA A 37 9.62 -12.90 9.11
N GLN A 38 9.09 -14.13 9.06
CA GLN A 38 7.78 -14.42 8.49
C GLN A 38 6.66 -13.61 9.16
N LEU A 39 6.67 -13.53 10.49
CA LEU A 39 5.70 -12.73 11.24
C LEU A 39 5.82 -11.24 10.90
N TYR A 40 7.04 -10.72 10.79
CA TYR A 40 7.28 -9.32 10.46
C TYR A 40 6.80 -8.96 9.05
N PHE A 41 7.26 -9.70 8.04
CA PHE A 41 6.93 -9.42 6.64
C PHE A 41 5.44 -9.67 6.35
N GLY A 42 4.84 -10.73 6.89
CA GLY A 42 3.40 -10.96 6.76
C GLY A 42 2.55 -9.85 7.43
N GLY A 43 3.07 -9.24 8.49
CA GLY A 43 2.47 -8.05 9.09
C GLY A 43 2.48 -6.83 8.15
N LEU A 44 3.57 -6.63 7.38
CA LEU A 44 3.67 -5.55 6.40
C LEU A 44 2.70 -5.76 5.24
N GLU A 45 2.61 -6.98 4.71
CA GLU A 45 1.65 -7.34 3.65
C GLU A 45 0.22 -7.01 4.05
N THR A 46 -0.16 -7.36 5.28
CA THR A 46 -1.49 -7.08 5.84
C THR A 46 -1.76 -5.58 5.93
N GLN A 47 -0.76 -4.77 6.32
CA GLN A 47 -0.88 -3.32 6.35
C GLN A 47 -1.07 -2.75 4.95
N ILE A 48 -0.31 -3.22 3.96
CA ILE A 48 -0.46 -2.77 2.57
C ILE A 48 -1.86 -3.11 2.04
N ALA A 49 -2.33 -4.34 2.25
CA ALA A 49 -3.66 -4.77 1.83
C ALA A 49 -4.77 -3.89 2.44
N ALA A 50 -4.66 -3.55 3.73
CA ALA A 50 -5.59 -2.65 4.40
C ALA A 50 -5.59 -1.24 3.80
N GLN A 51 -4.41 -0.68 3.51
CA GLN A 51 -4.27 0.65 2.90
C GLN A 51 -4.78 0.69 1.45
N VAL A 52 -4.54 -0.37 0.67
CA VAL A 52 -5.11 -0.53 -0.69
C VAL A 52 -6.63 -0.57 -0.63
N GLY A 53 -7.20 -1.34 0.32
CA GLY A 53 -8.64 -1.37 0.56
C GLY A 53 -9.20 0.00 0.92
N HIS A 54 -8.52 0.73 1.81
CA HIS A 54 -8.92 2.08 2.19
C HIS A 54 -8.89 3.05 1.00
N ALA A 55 -7.84 3.00 0.18
CA ALA A 55 -7.73 3.84 -1.01
C ALA A 55 -8.85 3.58 -2.02
N ALA A 56 -9.16 2.30 -2.27
CA ALA A 56 -10.22 1.90 -3.19
C ALA A 56 -11.61 2.37 -2.73
N VAL A 57 -11.92 2.20 -1.44
CA VAL A 57 -13.20 2.65 -0.86
C VAL A 57 -13.29 4.18 -0.86
N GLY A 58 -12.21 4.88 -0.49
CA GLY A 58 -12.17 6.34 -0.50
C GLY A 58 -12.40 6.92 -1.90
N LEU A 59 -11.77 6.33 -2.93
CA LEU A 59 -11.98 6.74 -4.31
C LEU A 59 -13.42 6.48 -4.77
N TYR A 60 -13.97 5.30 -4.46
CA TYR A 60 -15.34 4.93 -4.81
C TYR A 60 -16.36 5.90 -4.22
N GLN A 61 -16.23 6.25 -2.93
CA GLN A 61 -17.09 7.22 -2.26
C GLN A 61 -16.98 8.61 -2.90
N LEU A 62 -15.76 9.08 -3.16
CA LEU A 62 -15.51 10.38 -3.79
C LEU A 62 -16.15 10.51 -5.18
N ILE A 63 -16.18 9.43 -5.95
CA ILE A 63 -16.78 9.41 -7.28
C ILE A 63 -18.30 9.29 -7.20
N GLN A 64 -18.85 8.49 -6.28
CA GLN A 64 -20.30 8.36 -6.10
C GLN A 64 -20.98 9.68 -5.75
N GLU A 65 -20.30 10.56 -5.02
CA GLU A 65 -20.80 11.90 -4.67
C GLU A 65 -20.97 12.81 -5.90
N LYS A 66 -20.25 12.52 -7.00
CA LYS A 66 -20.32 13.30 -8.25
C LYS A 66 -21.37 12.71 -9.19
N SER A 67 -22.22 13.58 -9.75
CA SER A 67 -23.26 13.17 -10.72
C SER A 67 -22.68 12.47 -11.95
N THR A 68 -21.50 12.91 -12.42
CA THR A 68 -20.78 12.31 -13.56
C THR A 68 -20.05 11.02 -13.22
N GLY A 69 -19.85 10.71 -11.94
CA GLY A 69 -19.09 9.55 -11.48
C GLY A 69 -19.87 8.24 -11.49
N ARG A 70 -21.20 8.29 -11.46
CA ARG A 70 -22.06 7.10 -11.35
C ARG A 70 -21.92 6.15 -12.53
N GLU A 71 -21.88 6.68 -13.75
CA GLU A 71 -21.74 5.85 -14.95
C GLU A 71 -20.39 5.12 -14.97
N MET A 72 -19.31 5.81 -14.64
CA MET A 72 -17.96 5.22 -14.52
C MET A 72 -17.93 4.09 -13.48
N ILE A 73 -18.55 4.29 -12.32
CA ILE A 73 -18.64 3.25 -11.29
C ILE A 73 -19.48 2.06 -11.78
N CYS A 74 -20.64 2.31 -12.38
CA CYS A 74 -21.49 1.24 -12.90
C CYS A 74 -20.73 0.38 -13.92
N GLN A 75 -20.03 1.01 -14.87
CA GLN A 75 -19.20 0.28 -15.83
C GLN A 75 -18.09 -0.50 -15.10
N TRP A 76 -17.36 0.12 -14.19
CA TRP A 76 -16.30 -0.56 -13.44
C TRP A 76 -16.83 -1.78 -12.67
N ASP A 77 -18.00 -1.67 -12.03
CA ASP A 77 -18.66 -2.77 -11.31
C ASP A 77 -19.13 -3.87 -12.28
N GLU A 78 -19.67 -3.52 -13.45
CA GLU A 78 -20.06 -4.47 -14.51
C GLU A 78 -18.86 -5.27 -15.06
N TYR A 79 -17.67 -4.65 -15.12
CA TYR A 79 -16.41 -5.31 -15.47
C TYR A 79 -15.74 -6.00 -14.27
N GLY A 80 -16.48 -6.27 -13.19
CA GLY A 80 -16.01 -7.05 -12.04
C GLY A 80 -15.11 -6.27 -11.08
N ALA A 81 -15.13 -4.94 -11.13
CA ALA A 81 -14.37 -4.04 -10.28
C ALA A 81 -12.85 -4.35 -10.30
N LYS A 82 -12.27 -4.50 -11.51
CA LYS A 82 -10.84 -4.81 -11.73
C LYS A 82 -9.93 -3.84 -10.96
N LYS A 83 -8.91 -4.38 -10.29
CA LYS A 83 -7.89 -3.64 -9.54
C LYS A 83 -6.52 -4.22 -9.86
N VAL A 84 -5.53 -3.35 -10.08
CA VAL A 84 -4.13 -3.74 -10.29
C VAL A 84 -3.28 -2.92 -9.33
N VAL A 85 -2.49 -3.61 -8.50
CA VAL A 85 -1.62 -2.96 -7.50
C VAL A 85 -0.20 -2.89 -8.08
N VAL A 86 0.29 -1.67 -8.24
CA VAL A 86 1.64 -1.37 -8.73
C VAL A 86 2.43 -0.59 -7.68
N GLN A 87 3.75 -0.67 -7.77
CA GLN A 87 4.66 -0.12 -6.77
C GLN A 87 5.09 1.31 -7.12
N GLY A 88 4.75 2.26 -6.23
CA GLY A 88 5.36 3.59 -6.18
C GLY A 88 6.67 3.59 -5.38
N SER A 89 7.50 4.61 -5.57
CA SER A 89 8.85 4.65 -4.99
C SER A 89 8.91 5.35 -3.63
N ASN A 90 8.12 6.41 -3.46
CA ASN A 90 8.05 7.24 -2.25
C ASN A 90 6.86 8.20 -2.36
N THR A 91 6.63 8.99 -1.31
CA THR A 91 5.57 10.00 -1.26
C THR A 91 5.63 11.02 -2.40
N ALA A 92 6.80 11.55 -2.75
CA ALA A 92 6.92 12.53 -3.84
C ALA A 92 6.52 11.92 -5.18
N HIS A 93 6.95 10.69 -5.46
CA HIS A 93 6.54 9.96 -6.67
C HIS A 93 5.02 9.74 -6.72
N LEU A 94 4.37 9.41 -5.59
CA LEU A 94 2.90 9.31 -5.57
C LEU A 94 2.22 10.65 -5.86
N MET A 95 2.77 11.77 -5.38
CA MET A 95 2.23 13.11 -5.66
C MET A 95 2.41 13.48 -7.13
N ASP A 96 3.54 13.15 -7.74
CA ASP A 96 3.80 13.38 -9.16
C ASP A 96 2.83 12.56 -10.05
N LEU A 97 2.59 11.29 -9.70
CA LEU A 97 1.61 10.44 -10.37
C LEU A 97 0.19 10.99 -10.23
N GLN A 98 -0.16 11.50 -9.03
CA GLN A 98 -1.45 12.14 -8.81
C GLN A 98 -1.61 13.39 -9.68
N ALA A 99 -0.61 14.25 -9.73
CA ALA A 99 -0.65 15.46 -10.56
C ALA A 99 -0.83 15.11 -12.04
N LEU A 100 -0.14 14.09 -12.53
CA LEU A 100 -0.31 13.58 -13.89
C LEU A 100 -1.73 13.04 -14.12
N ALA A 101 -2.25 12.22 -13.23
CA ALA A 101 -3.61 11.68 -13.33
C ALA A 101 -4.68 12.79 -13.35
N LEU A 102 -4.54 13.80 -12.49
CA LEU A 102 -5.43 14.96 -12.45
C LEU A 102 -5.36 15.77 -13.75
N SER A 103 -4.19 15.89 -14.38
CA SER A 103 -4.06 16.55 -15.69
C SER A 103 -4.76 15.81 -16.84
N LEU A 104 -5.03 14.52 -16.66
CA LEU A 104 -5.80 13.66 -17.57
C LEU A 104 -7.26 13.51 -17.13
N GLU A 105 -7.72 14.33 -16.17
CA GLU A 105 -9.08 14.31 -15.61
C GLU A 105 -9.47 12.98 -14.94
N LEU A 106 -8.48 12.17 -14.55
CA LEU A 106 -8.72 10.91 -13.84
C LEU A 106 -9.06 11.17 -12.38
N PRO A 107 -10.15 10.58 -11.85
CA PRO A 107 -10.41 10.59 -10.42
C PRO A 107 -9.30 9.88 -9.64
N THR A 108 -8.84 10.52 -8.56
CA THR A 108 -7.80 9.98 -7.69
C THR A 108 -8.14 10.11 -6.22
N TYR A 109 -7.53 9.24 -5.41
CA TYR A 109 -7.61 9.32 -3.95
C TYR A 109 -6.25 8.95 -3.36
N LEU A 110 -5.71 9.84 -2.52
CA LEU A 110 -4.39 9.67 -1.93
C LEU A 110 -4.53 9.42 -0.43
N VAL A 111 -4.03 8.27 0.02
CA VAL A 111 -4.09 7.85 1.42
C VAL A 111 -2.90 8.38 2.19
N GLN A 112 -3.18 9.10 3.26
CA GLN A 112 -2.18 9.59 4.20
C GLN A 112 -2.14 8.68 5.43
N ASP A 113 -0.95 8.24 5.84
CA ASP A 113 -0.82 7.45 7.05
C ASP A 113 -1.08 8.29 8.29
N ALA A 114 -2.03 7.85 9.11
CA ALA A 114 -2.40 8.50 10.37
C ALA A 114 -1.36 8.33 11.50
N GLY A 115 -0.18 7.77 11.21
CA GLY A 115 0.88 7.50 12.18
C GLY A 115 0.68 6.21 12.99
N ARG A 116 -0.08 5.25 12.45
CA ARG A 116 -0.35 3.95 13.10
C ARG A 116 0.40 2.79 12.44
N THR A 117 1.11 3.04 11.35
CA THR A 117 1.92 2.03 10.67
C THR A 117 3.41 2.32 10.86
N GLN A 118 4.26 1.48 10.25
CA GLN A 118 5.71 1.64 10.30
C GLN A 118 6.23 2.75 9.37
N VAL A 119 5.35 3.46 8.67
CA VAL A 119 5.68 4.54 7.73
C VAL A 119 5.68 5.89 8.48
N PRO A 120 6.56 6.86 8.14
CA PRO A 120 6.56 8.16 8.79
C PRO A 120 5.17 8.82 8.83
N THR A 121 4.79 9.37 9.98
CA THR A 121 3.51 10.07 10.16
C THR A 121 3.33 11.17 9.13
N GLY A 122 2.16 11.23 8.50
CA GLY A 122 1.85 12.24 7.49
C GLY A 122 2.39 11.94 6.09
N SER A 123 3.10 10.82 5.90
CA SER A 123 3.47 10.33 4.57
C SER A 123 2.26 9.79 3.81
N TYR A 124 2.33 9.85 2.47
CA TYR A 124 1.36 9.22 1.60
C TYR A 124 1.81 7.80 1.24
N THR A 125 0.92 6.83 1.41
CA THR A 125 1.21 5.41 1.32
C THR A 125 0.62 4.75 0.07
N VAL A 126 -0.59 5.15 -0.34
CA VAL A 126 -1.29 4.58 -1.49
C VAL A 126 -1.99 5.67 -2.28
N LEU A 127 -1.86 5.62 -3.60
CA LEU A 127 -2.65 6.39 -4.57
C LEU A 127 -3.59 5.45 -5.31
N ALA A 128 -4.89 5.71 -5.24
CA ALA A 128 -5.89 5.07 -6.10
C ALA A 128 -6.21 5.97 -7.29
N ILE A 129 -6.36 5.36 -8.47
CA ILE A 129 -6.72 6.00 -9.74
C ILE A 129 -7.74 5.10 -10.43
N ILE A 130 -8.74 5.69 -11.08
CA ILE A 130 -9.71 4.96 -11.89
C ILE A 130 -9.97 5.71 -13.20
N GLY A 131 -10.26 4.96 -14.26
CA GLY A 131 -10.56 5.45 -15.59
C GLY A 131 -10.40 4.35 -16.62
N GLU A 132 -10.47 4.71 -17.89
CA GLU A 132 -10.19 3.79 -18.99
C GLU A 132 -8.75 3.27 -18.91
N GLU A 133 -8.56 1.99 -19.19
CA GLU A 133 -7.27 1.30 -19.04
C GLU A 133 -6.15 2.00 -19.82
N GLU A 134 -6.43 2.49 -21.03
CA GLU A 134 -5.45 3.20 -21.85
C GLU A 134 -5.00 4.52 -21.20
N ILE A 135 -5.93 5.30 -20.63
CA ILE A 135 -5.63 6.58 -19.98
C ILE A 135 -4.91 6.35 -18.64
N VAL A 136 -5.35 5.37 -17.85
CA VAL A 136 -4.69 5.00 -16.59
C VAL A 136 -3.25 4.52 -16.85
N ASN A 137 -3.02 3.74 -17.90
CA ASN A 137 -1.69 3.26 -18.27
C ASN A 137 -0.73 4.37 -18.70
N GLN A 138 -1.20 5.55 -19.13
CA GLN A 138 -0.34 6.71 -19.35
C GLN A 138 0.33 7.18 -18.05
N VAL A 139 -0.33 6.96 -16.90
CA VAL A 139 0.17 7.29 -15.56
C VAL A 139 0.97 6.13 -14.98
N THR A 140 0.42 4.91 -15.01
CA THR A 140 0.92 3.78 -14.21
C THR A 140 1.60 2.68 -15.02
N GLY A 141 1.53 2.70 -16.35
CA GLY A 141 1.93 1.57 -17.21
C GLY A 141 3.42 1.22 -17.20
N LYS A 142 4.28 2.10 -16.67
CA LYS A 142 5.72 1.85 -16.49
C LYS A 142 6.07 1.33 -15.08
N LEU A 143 5.10 1.32 -14.18
CA LEU A 143 5.31 0.87 -12.81
C LEU A 143 5.30 -0.66 -12.75
N ARG A 144 6.04 -1.21 -11.80
CA ARG A 144 6.10 -2.67 -11.59
C ARG A 144 4.92 -3.11 -10.74
N LEU A 145 4.45 -4.33 -10.98
CA LEU A 145 3.51 -4.99 -10.06
C LEU A 145 4.12 -5.07 -8.67
N LEU A 146 3.27 -4.90 -7.66
CA LEU A 146 3.68 -5.12 -6.27
C LEU A 146 3.83 -6.64 -6.06
N ASN A 147 5.07 -7.08 -5.86
CA ASN A 147 5.44 -8.48 -5.60
C ASN A 147 5.93 -8.63 -4.16
#